data_AF-A0A1G0XS10-F1
#
_entry.id   AF-A0A1G0XS10-F1
#
_cell.length_a   1.000
_cell.length_b   1.000
_cell.length_c   1.000
_cell.angle_alpha   90.00
_cell.angle_beta   90.00
_cell.angle_gamma   90.00
#
_symmetry.space_group_name_H-M   'P 1'
#
loop_
_entity.id
_entity.type
_entity.pdbx_description
1 polymer ?
#
loop_
_entity_poly.entity_id
_entity_poly.type
_entity_poly.pdbx_seq_one_letter_code
_entity_poly.pdbx_strand_id
1 'polypeptide(L)'
;MNFFKIVFSVCSGTGVFTRLIGVSAWKAVLHYSMLAFFCACFIALSNISFYSEKASEVSLLLEKVFGHVNISRDGVLPKNEPEKARVLDFGNDFALNYFPERLLPDADVFSESQADGEDRFRGIIWTPGIVFAWLKIKGGKVLAVPFIAQNKNMDVEILDKKEIKTWLTGINKAPYQNFNIPFNNLQFKSFASHAVLGVSIMTFIGYFVHIIFSAFLFSGVFSLVYSMIGNDNIPGLSLKRLCVTAVYAGIPGTVIASFFPAFNLPFFTYQSVYLACLLIYLITVLNSLKKEMSPPEDDEGLL
;
A
#
# COMPACT_ATOMS: atom_id res chain seq x y z
N MET A 1 -24.51 -9.60 18.13
CA MET A 1 -23.86 -10.80 17.54
C MET A 1 -22.37 -10.57 17.54
N ASN A 2 -21.58 -11.54 18.01
CA ASN A 2 -20.13 -11.43 18.02
C ASN A 2 -19.59 -11.47 16.58
N PHE A 3 -18.57 -10.66 16.28
CA PHE A 3 -17.96 -10.52 14.95
C PHE A 3 -17.66 -11.88 14.29
N PHE A 4 -16.89 -12.75 14.95
CA PHE A 4 -16.52 -14.06 14.39
C PHE A 4 -17.72 -14.95 14.09
N LYS A 5 -18.77 -14.88 14.91
CA LYS A 5 -20.02 -15.62 14.66
C LYS A 5 -20.71 -15.12 13.40
N ILE A 6 -20.67 -13.81 13.13
CA ILE A 6 -21.23 -13.23 11.90
C ILE A 6 -20.45 -13.73 10.70
N VAL A 7 -19.12 -13.60 10.72
CA VAL A 7 -18.26 -14.04 9.61
C VAL A 7 -18.49 -15.51 9.31
N PHE A 8 -18.45 -16.38 10.33
CA PHE A 8 -18.67 -17.81 10.15
C PHE A 8 -20.08 -18.13 9.64
N SER A 9 -21.11 -17.46 10.15
CA SER A 9 -22.49 -17.71 9.74
C SER A 9 -22.73 -17.29 8.30
N VAL A 10 -22.19 -16.14 7.88
CA VAL A 10 -22.29 -15.66 6.50
C VAL A 10 -21.50 -16.57 5.55
N CYS A 11 -20.27 -16.96 5.92
CA CYS A 11 -19.51 -17.89 5.09
C CYS A 11 -20.12 -19.30 5.00
N SER A 12 -20.96 -19.69 5.96
CA SER A 12 -21.59 -21.03 6.00
C SER A 12 -22.97 -21.09 5.32
N GLY A 13 -23.63 -19.96 5.06
CA GLY A 13 -24.95 -19.97 4.40
C GLY A 13 -25.73 -18.65 4.47
N THR A 14 -26.89 -18.64 3.82
CA THR A 14 -27.71 -17.41 3.65
C THR A 14 -28.77 -17.19 4.74
N GLY A 15 -29.11 -18.22 5.54
CA GLY A 15 -30.18 -18.12 6.55
C GLY A 15 -29.93 -17.12 7.69
N VAL A 16 -28.72 -16.58 7.80
CA VAL A 16 -28.40 -15.52 8.78
C VAL A 16 -28.91 -14.14 8.32
N PHE A 17 -29.20 -13.95 7.03
CA PHE A 17 -29.49 -12.63 6.46
C PHE A 17 -30.82 -12.03 6.88
N THR A 18 -31.83 -12.84 7.22
CA THR A 18 -33.08 -12.35 7.82
C THR A 18 -32.86 -11.64 9.15
N ARG A 19 -31.81 -12.01 9.89
CA ARG A 19 -31.41 -11.30 11.11
C ARG A 19 -30.51 -10.09 10.80
N LEU A 20 -29.62 -10.22 9.81
CA LEU A 20 -28.66 -9.18 9.46
C LEU A 20 -29.32 -7.94 8.83
N ILE A 21 -30.47 -8.09 8.19
CA ILE A 21 -31.19 -6.99 7.57
C ILE A 21 -31.64 -5.91 8.57
N GLY A 22 -31.88 -6.31 9.82
CA GLY A 22 -32.25 -5.41 10.92
C GLY A 22 -31.04 -4.73 11.58
N VAL A 23 -29.81 -5.09 11.19
CA VAL A 23 -28.60 -4.52 11.79
C VAL A 23 -28.42 -3.09 11.30
N SER A 24 -28.01 -2.19 12.20
CA SER A 24 -27.73 -0.80 11.83
C SER A 24 -26.53 -0.71 10.88
N ALA A 25 -26.58 0.23 9.93
CA ALA A 25 -25.50 0.46 8.98
C ALA A 25 -24.15 0.70 9.67
N TRP A 26 -24.14 1.45 10.79
CA TRP A 26 -22.93 1.66 11.58
C TRP A 26 -22.31 0.36 12.11
N LYS A 27 -23.14 -0.58 12.60
CA LYS A 27 -22.66 -1.90 13.04
C LYS A 27 -22.11 -2.72 11.87
N ALA A 28 -22.76 -2.66 10.70
CA ALA A 28 -22.24 -3.30 9.49
C ALA A 28 -20.86 -2.72 9.10
N VAL A 29 -20.70 -1.39 9.18
CA VAL A 29 -19.41 -0.73 8.94
C VAL A 29 -18.35 -1.25 9.92
N LEU A 30 -18.63 -1.26 11.22
CA LEU A 30 -17.68 -1.73 12.22
C LEU A 30 -17.28 -3.20 12.03
N HIS A 31 -18.25 -4.09 11.78
CA HIS A 31 -17.94 -5.49 11.51
C HIS A 31 -17.09 -5.66 10.26
N TYR A 32 -17.40 -4.92 9.19
CA TYR A 32 -16.64 -5.01 7.96
C TYR A 32 -15.23 -4.43 8.11
N SER A 33 -15.08 -3.31 8.83
CA SER A 33 -13.76 -2.76 9.15
C SER A 33 -12.91 -3.74 9.97
N MET A 34 -13.53 -4.49 10.89
CA MET A 34 -12.83 -5.54 11.64
C MET A 34 -12.40 -6.70 10.72
N LEU A 35 -13.23 -7.11 9.76
CA LEU A 35 -12.84 -8.07 8.73
C LEU A 35 -11.68 -7.56 7.87
N ALA A 36 -11.79 -6.32 7.40
CA ALA A 36 -10.75 -5.67 6.60
C ALA A 36 -9.42 -5.60 7.35
N PHE A 37 -9.46 -5.30 8.65
CA PHE A 37 -8.27 -5.34 9.51
C PHE A 37 -7.61 -6.71 9.50
N PHE A 38 -8.35 -7.80 9.77
CA PHE A 38 -7.79 -9.15 9.78
C PHE A 38 -7.27 -9.59 8.40
N CYS A 39 -8.01 -9.30 7.34
CA CYS A 39 -7.59 -9.60 5.97
C CYS A 39 -6.33 -8.82 5.57
N ALA A 40 -6.24 -7.54 5.90
CA ALA A 40 -5.05 -6.73 5.64
C ALA A 40 -3.85 -7.21 6.46
N CYS A 41 -4.04 -7.59 7.73
CA CYS A 41 -3.00 -8.22 8.54
C CYS A 41 -2.53 -9.53 7.90
N PHE A 42 -3.46 -10.39 7.48
CA PHE A 42 -3.12 -11.64 6.80
C PHE A 42 -2.27 -11.39 5.55
N ILE A 43 -2.69 -10.48 4.67
CA ILE A 43 -1.94 -10.13 3.45
C ILE A 43 -0.54 -9.60 3.79
N ALA A 44 -0.43 -8.68 4.75
CA ALA A 44 0.85 -8.10 5.14
C ALA A 44 1.80 -9.17 5.73
N LEU A 45 1.29 -10.01 6.64
CA LEU A 45 2.07 -11.08 7.28
C LEU A 45 2.52 -12.15 6.28
N SER A 46 1.66 -12.55 5.34
CA SER A 46 2.02 -13.53 4.30
C SER A 46 3.14 -13.05 3.39
N ASN A 47 3.29 -11.74 3.20
CA ASN A 47 4.34 -11.17 2.36
C ASN A 47 5.64 -10.82 3.12
N ILE A 48 5.70 -10.99 4.46
CA ILE A 48 6.90 -10.66 5.24
C ILE A 48 8.13 -11.42 4.76
N SER A 49 8.00 -12.72 4.46
CA SER A 49 9.15 -13.52 4.01
C SER A 49 9.71 -13.00 2.69
N PHE A 50 8.84 -12.64 1.74
CA PHE A 50 9.23 -12.04 0.47
C PHE A 50 9.92 -10.69 0.66
N TYR A 51 9.36 -9.82 1.50
CA TYR A 51 9.98 -8.52 1.82
C TYR A 51 11.33 -8.69 2.51
N SER A 52 11.45 -9.66 3.42
CA SER A 52 12.67 -9.97 4.15
C SER A 52 13.77 -10.47 3.22
N GLU A 53 13.44 -11.38 2.30
CA GLU A 53 14.38 -11.87 1.29
C GLU A 53 14.92 -10.72 0.43
N LYS A 54 14.02 -9.87 -0.10
CA LYS A 54 14.41 -8.72 -0.92
C LYS A 54 15.20 -7.67 -0.16
N ALA A 55 14.80 -7.36 1.07
CA ALA A 55 15.53 -6.42 1.91
C ALA A 55 16.93 -6.96 2.27
N SER A 56 17.06 -8.26 2.50
CA SER A 56 18.35 -8.92 2.75
C SER A 56 19.23 -8.89 1.51
N GLU A 57 18.69 -9.18 0.32
CA GLU A 57 19.40 -9.11 -0.96
C GLU A 57 19.98 -7.70 -1.21
N VAL A 58 19.15 -6.66 -1.06
CA VAL A 58 19.58 -5.27 -1.19
C VAL A 58 20.61 -4.90 -0.12
N SER A 59 20.39 -5.31 1.13
CA SER A 59 21.29 -5.02 2.24
C SER A 59 22.68 -5.62 2.04
N LEU A 60 22.75 -6.88 1.59
CA LEU A 60 24.01 -7.55 1.27
C LEU A 60 24.73 -6.88 0.10
N LEU A 61 23.99 -6.46 -0.94
CA LEU A 61 24.58 -5.72 -2.05
C LEU A 61 25.17 -4.38 -1.59
N LEU A 62 24.41 -3.62 -0.79
CA LEU A 62 24.87 -2.33 -0.24
C LEU A 62 26.10 -2.51 0.65
N GLU A 63 26.10 -3.49 1.56
CA GLU A 63 27.24 -3.77 2.44
C GLU A 63 28.47 -4.23 1.64
N LYS A 64 28.29 -5.04 0.59
CA LYS A 64 29.39 -5.46 -0.29
C LYS A 64 30.02 -4.26 -1.01
N VAL A 65 29.19 -3.36 -1.53
CA VAL A 65 29.64 -2.23 -2.35
C VAL A 65 30.19 -1.10 -1.50
N PHE A 66 29.50 -0.71 -0.43
CA PHE A 66 29.80 0.48 0.37
C PHE A 66 30.40 0.17 1.75
N GLY A 67 30.30 -1.06 2.24
CA GLY A 67 30.55 -1.37 3.66
C GLY A 67 29.49 -0.73 4.54
N HIS A 68 29.79 -0.47 5.82
CA HIS A 68 28.90 0.33 6.65
C HIS A 68 29.02 1.82 6.32
N VAL A 69 28.05 2.62 6.77
CA VAL A 69 28.06 4.08 6.63
C VAL A 69 28.59 4.71 7.91
N ASN A 70 29.66 5.48 7.81
CA ASN A 70 30.20 6.30 8.88
C ASN A 70 29.60 7.70 8.80
N ILE A 71 29.01 8.16 9.89
CA ILE A 71 28.50 9.53 10.06
C ILE A 71 29.42 10.22 11.05
N SER A 72 30.25 11.13 10.56
CA SER A 72 31.20 11.89 11.36
C SER A 72 31.15 13.37 11.01
N ARG A 73 32.07 14.15 11.59
CA ARG A 73 32.31 15.53 11.18
C ARG A 73 32.84 15.65 9.75
N ASP A 74 33.30 14.57 9.12
CA ASP A 74 33.78 14.58 7.74
C ASP A 74 32.65 14.28 6.73
N GLY A 75 31.46 13.93 7.22
CA GLY A 75 30.28 13.70 6.43
C GLY A 75 29.64 12.33 6.65
N VAL A 76 28.70 11.99 5.76
CA VAL A 76 28.13 10.65 5.60
C VAL A 76 28.95 9.91 4.56
N LEU A 77 29.83 9.01 4.98
CA LEU A 77 30.79 8.35 4.10
C LEU A 77 30.62 6.82 4.12
N PRO A 78 30.72 6.14 2.97
CA PRO A 78 30.84 4.69 2.94
C PRO A 78 32.19 4.27 3.54
N LYS A 79 32.24 3.11 4.18
CA LYS A 79 33.48 2.55 4.71
C LYS A 79 34.45 2.14 3.59
N ASN A 80 33.92 1.52 2.53
CA ASN A 80 34.74 1.00 1.43
C ASN A 80 34.97 2.13 0.42
N GLU A 81 36.23 2.41 0.04
CA GLU A 81 36.64 3.33 -1.04
C GLU A 81 35.91 4.70 -1.05
N PRO A 82 35.82 5.45 0.07
CA PRO A 82 35.03 6.69 0.18
C PRO A 82 35.32 7.75 -0.87
N GLU A 83 36.50 7.74 -1.46
CA GLU A 83 36.93 8.63 -2.54
C GLU A 83 36.34 8.28 -3.93
N LYS A 84 35.64 7.16 -4.07
CA LYS A 84 35.19 6.63 -5.38
C LYS A 84 33.68 6.74 -5.58
N ALA A 85 33.30 7.43 -6.65
CA ALA A 85 31.91 7.53 -7.13
C ALA A 85 31.37 6.17 -7.56
N ARG A 86 30.10 5.91 -7.24
CA ARG A 86 29.42 4.62 -7.47
C ARG A 86 27.96 4.84 -7.80
N VAL A 87 27.46 4.04 -8.75
CA VAL A 87 26.05 3.98 -9.11
C VAL A 87 25.58 2.54 -8.93
N LEU A 88 24.50 2.34 -8.17
CA LEU A 88 23.81 1.07 -8.04
C LEU A 88 22.39 1.17 -8.59
N ASP A 89 22.11 0.31 -9.55
CA ASP A 89 20.84 0.26 -10.24
C ASP A 89 19.99 -0.90 -9.71
N PHE A 90 18.77 -0.57 -9.29
CA PHE A 90 17.80 -1.52 -8.75
C PHE A 90 16.66 -1.71 -9.76
N GLY A 91 17.02 -2.13 -10.97
CA GLY A 91 16.11 -2.22 -12.12
C GLY A 91 15.96 -0.88 -12.86
N ASN A 92 14.85 -0.72 -13.58
CA ASN A 92 14.67 0.41 -14.51
C ASN A 92 14.26 1.72 -13.83
N ASP A 93 13.73 1.67 -12.59
CA ASP A 93 13.02 2.81 -11.99
C ASP A 93 13.74 3.46 -10.81
N PHE A 94 14.75 2.81 -10.23
CA PHE A 94 15.39 3.25 -8.99
C PHE A 94 16.91 3.08 -9.03
N ALA A 95 17.62 4.13 -8.62
CA ALA A 95 19.08 4.13 -8.55
C ALA A 95 19.57 4.76 -7.25
N LEU A 96 20.72 4.28 -6.76
CA LEU A 96 21.48 4.90 -5.68
C LEU A 96 22.79 5.42 -6.25
N ASN A 97 22.96 6.74 -6.25
CA ASN A 97 24.17 7.39 -6.72
C ASN A 97 24.96 7.94 -5.54
N TYR A 98 26.20 7.49 -5.38
CA TYR A 98 27.16 8.03 -4.42
C TYR A 98 28.19 8.89 -5.14
N PHE A 99 28.32 10.15 -4.68
CA PHE A 99 29.34 11.08 -5.14
C PHE A 99 30.28 11.41 -3.98
N PRO A 100 31.60 11.19 -4.13
CA PRO A 100 32.59 11.40 -3.08
C PRO A 100 32.85 12.89 -2.85
N GLU A 101 32.68 13.69 -3.90
CA GLU A 101 32.80 15.14 -3.83
C GLU A 101 31.51 15.79 -3.34
N ARG A 102 31.65 16.91 -2.64
CA ARG A 102 30.51 17.75 -2.24
C ARG A 102 29.81 18.40 -3.42
N LEU A 103 30.48 18.51 -4.55
CA LEU A 103 29.92 19.08 -5.76
C LEU A 103 29.60 17.91 -6.68
N LEU A 104 28.37 17.90 -7.18
CA LEU A 104 28.02 16.98 -8.26
C LEU A 104 28.85 17.36 -9.49
N PRO A 105 29.35 16.37 -10.26
CA PRO A 105 30.00 16.63 -11.55
C PRO A 105 29.05 17.40 -12.49
N ASP A 106 29.61 18.12 -13.47
CA ASP A 106 28.83 18.87 -14.48
C ASP A 106 27.94 17.99 -15.37
N ALA A 107 28.09 16.66 -15.30
CA ALA A 107 27.24 15.68 -15.95
C ALA A 107 25.81 15.70 -15.38
N ASP A 108 24.81 15.32 -16.18
CA ASP A 108 23.46 15.17 -15.67
C ASP A 108 23.44 14.00 -14.67
N VAL A 109 23.31 14.37 -13.41
CA VAL A 109 23.32 13.48 -12.22
C VAL A 109 22.17 12.48 -12.25
N PHE A 110 21.20 12.72 -13.13
CA PHE A 110 20.08 11.84 -13.43
C PHE A 110 20.27 11.02 -14.73
N SER A 111 21.37 11.22 -15.48
CA SER A 111 21.58 10.62 -16.81
C SER A 111 22.73 9.62 -16.91
N GLU A 112 23.60 9.46 -15.91
CA GLU A 112 24.77 8.55 -16.02
C GLU A 112 24.43 7.06 -15.77
N SER A 113 23.29 6.60 -16.28
CA SER A 113 23.15 5.19 -16.66
C SER A 113 22.89 5.12 -18.16
N GLN A 114 23.88 4.64 -18.90
CA GLN A 114 23.70 4.22 -20.28
C GLN A 114 22.76 3.02 -20.34
N ALA A 115 21.47 3.31 -20.49
CA ALA A 115 20.48 2.46 -21.13
C ALA A 115 19.46 3.42 -21.73
N ASP A 116 19.29 3.38 -23.05
CA ASP A 116 18.32 4.18 -23.79
C ASP A 116 16.97 4.29 -23.06
N GLY A 117 16.65 5.46 -22.51
CA GLY A 117 15.35 5.73 -21.91
C GLY A 117 15.35 6.81 -20.83
N GLU A 118 14.50 7.83 -21.01
CA GLU A 118 14.16 8.88 -20.04
C GLU A 118 13.44 8.37 -18.76
N ASP A 119 13.57 7.08 -18.42
CA ASP A 119 12.59 6.31 -17.65
C ASP A 119 12.83 6.23 -16.14
N ARG A 120 13.96 6.72 -15.62
CA ARG A 120 14.17 6.72 -14.17
C ARG A 120 13.26 7.74 -13.48
N PHE A 121 12.27 7.22 -12.78
CA PHE A 121 11.28 8.04 -12.07
C PHE A 121 11.72 8.41 -10.66
N ARG A 122 12.67 7.70 -10.05
CA ARG A 122 13.09 7.93 -8.66
C ARG A 122 14.50 7.43 -8.36
N GLY A 123 15.06 7.86 -7.24
CA GLY A 123 16.33 7.33 -6.74
C GLY A 123 16.78 7.99 -5.45
N ILE A 124 17.99 7.67 -5.01
CA ILE A 124 18.70 8.29 -3.90
C ILE A 124 20.00 8.88 -4.41
N ILE A 125 20.29 10.10 -3.99
CA ILE A 125 21.61 10.72 -4.16
C ILE A 125 22.23 10.84 -2.78
N TRP A 126 23.47 10.37 -2.68
CA TRP A 126 24.28 10.36 -1.48
C TRP A 126 25.58 11.12 -1.76
N THR A 127 25.79 12.18 -0.99
CA THR A 127 27.05 12.92 -0.90
C THR A 127 27.50 13.00 0.56
N PRO A 128 28.75 13.38 0.87
CA PRO A 128 29.19 13.55 2.26
C PRO A 128 28.33 14.55 3.07
N GLY A 129 27.69 15.53 2.41
CA GLY A 129 26.88 16.53 3.09
C GLY A 129 25.40 16.20 3.24
N ILE A 130 24.87 15.34 2.38
CA ILE A 130 23.44 15.04 2.31
C ILE A 130 23.15 13.69 1.67
N VAL A 131 22.14 13.00 2.21
CA VAL A 131 21.46 11.86 1.58
C VAL A 131 20.00 12.24 1.38
N PHE A 132 19.51 12.19 0.14
CA PHE A 132 18.12 12.52 -0.18
C PHE A 132 17.55 11.58 -1.24
N ALA A 133 16.26 11.27 -1.15
CA ALA A 133 15.52 10.66 -2.25
C ALA A 133 15.06 11.74 -3.22
N TRP A 134 15.01 11.39 -4.48
CA TRP A 134 14.40 12.21 -5.51
C TRP A 134 13.30 11.43 -6.24
N LEU A 135 12.25 12.15 -6.62
CA LEU A 135 11.12 11.62 -7.38
C LEU A 135 10.82 12.59 -8.53
N LYS A 136 10.86 12.11 -9.76
CA LYS A 136 10.44 12.88 -10.95
C LYS A 136 8.96 13.17 -10.81
N ILE A 137 8.58 14.43 -10.95
CA ILE A 137 7.18 14.87 -10.96
C ILE A 137 6.86 15.50 -12.33
N LYS A 138 5.57 15.73 -12.61
CA LYS A 138 5.15 16.30 -13.90
C LYS A 138 5.80 17.67 -14.13
N GLY A 139 6.09 17.97 -15.40
CA GLY A 139 6.67 19.25 -15.81
C GLY A 139 8.20 19.32 -15.71
N GLY A 140 8.90 18.18 -15.66
CA GLY A 140 10.37 18.14 -15.64
C GLY A 140 10.99 18.48 -14.28
N LYS A 141 10.16 18.60 -13.24
CA LYS A 141 10.53 18.88 -11.86
C LYS A 141 10.86 17.61 -11.09
N VAL A 142 11.56 17.79 -9.97
CA VAL A 142 11.98 16.74 -9.06
C VAL A 142 11.58 17.12 -7.64
N LEU A 143 10.90 16.21 -6.94
CA LEU A 143 10.67 16.30 -5.51
C LEU A 143 11.90 15.72 -4.80
N ALA A 144 12.63 16.54 -4.07
CA ALA A 144 13.79 16.16 -3.26
C ALA A 144 13.37 16.04 -1.78
N VAL A 145 13.62 14.86 -1.21
CA VAL A 145 13.26 14.53 0.17
C VAL A 145 14.55 14.17 0.92
N PRO A 146 15.13 15.10 1.69
CA PRO A 146 16.32 14.84 2.50
C PRO A 146 16.03 13.87 3.65
N PHE A 147 16.89 12.88 3.84
CA PHE A 147 16.83 11.94 4.98
C PHE A 147 17.96 12.16 5.98
N ILE A 148 19.12 12.60 5.49
CA ILE A 148 20.30 12.92 6.30
C ILE A 148 20.87 14.22 5.75
N ALA A 149 20.96 15.26 6.57
CA ALA A 149 21.57 16.53 6.22
C ALA A 149 22.29 17.13 7.44
N GLN A 150 23.32 17.96 7.18
CA GLN A 150 24.09 18.64 8.22
C GLN A 150 23.34 19.82 8.86
N ASN A 151 22.34 20.37 8.17
CA ASN A 151 21.54 21.48 8.64
C ASN A 151 20.11 21.00 8.97
N LYS A 152 19.44 21.66 9.92
CA LYS A 152 18.05 21.32 10.35
C LYS A 152 17.00 21.47 9.25
N ASN A 153 17.34 22.06 8.11
CA ASN A 153 16.44 22.14 6.96
C ASN A 153 16.39 20.77 6.27
N MET A 154 15.59 19.87 6.83
CA MET A 154 15.12 18.66 6.16
C MET A 154 13.84 18.94 5.36
N ASP A 155 13.71 20.16 4.84
CA ASP A 155 12.53 20.57 4.10
C ASP A 155 12.47 19.83 2.77
N VAL A 156 11.26 19.38 2.45
CA VAL A 156 10.97 18.78 1.15
C VAL A 156 10.90 19.88 0.12
N GLU A 157 11.72 19.78 -0.92
CA GLU A 157 11.80 20.80 -1.96
C GLU A 157 11.35 20.26 -3.32
N ILE A 158 10.72 21.12 -4.12
CA ILE A 158 10.40 20.85 -5.51
C ILE A 158 11.33 21.69 -6.36
N LEU A 159 12.22 21.03 -7.09
CA LEU A 159 13.32 21.64 -7.81
C LEU A 159 13.23 21.35 -9.30
N ASP A 160 13.59 22.31 -10.14
CA ASP A 160 13.91 22.01 -11.53
C ASP A 160 15.26 21.29 -11.61
N LYS A 161 15.48 20.45 -12.63
CA LYS A 161 16.76 19.72 -12.80
C LYS A 161 17.99 20.62 -12.69
N LYS A 162 17.91 21.85 -13.21
CA LYS A 162 19.00 22.83 -13.22
C LYS A 162 19.25 23.45 -11.83
N GLU A 163 18.25 23.47 -10.96
CA GLU A 163 18.32 24.05 -9.62
C GLU A 163 18.94 23.11 -8.60
N ILE A 164 18.92 21.80 -8.85
CA ILE A 164 19.43 20.77 -7.93
C ILE A 164 20.91 20.97 -7.63
N LYS A 165 21.71 21.35 -8.64
CA LYS A 165 23.13 21.65 -8.45
C LYS A 165 23.33 22.85 -7.51
N THR A 166 22.55 23.91 -7.73
CA THR A 166 22.59 25.13 -6.89
C THR A 166 22.13 24.84 -5.47
N TRP A 167 21.06 24.06 -5.32
CA TRP A 167 20.52 23.62 -4.04
C TRP A 167 21.54 22.80 -3.24
N LEU A 168 22.16 21.79 -3.85
CA LEU A 168 23.19 20.97 -3.21
C LEU A 168 24.45 21.76 -2.88
N THR A 169 24.85 22.67 -3.76
CA THR A 169 25.97 23.59 -3.48
C THR A 169 25.66 24.49 -2.29
N GLY A 170 24.41 24.95 -2.15
CA GLY A 170 23.94 25.70 -0.99
C GLY A 170 24.06 24.91 0.32
N ILE A 171 23.63 23.66 0.31
CA ILE A 171 23.71 22.75 1.46
C ILE A 171 25.17 22.46 1.83
N ASN A 172 26.02 22.21 0.83
CA ASN A 172 27.39 21.75 1.05
C ASN A 172 28.42 22.86 1.35
N LYS A 173 28.03 24.14 1.21
CA LYS A 173 28.83 25.31 1.60
C LYS A 173 28.83 25.59 3.10
N ALA A 174 27.88 25.03 3.86
CA ALA A 174 27.87 25.15 5.31
C ALA A 174 29.07 24.39 5.92
N PRO A 175 29.74 24.93 6.95
CA PRO A 175 30.76 24.18 7.69
C PRO A 175 30.11 22.97 8.36
N TYR A 176 30.84 21.84 8.43
CA TYR A 176 30.35 20.61 9.03
C TYR A 176 29.80 20.86 10.44
N GLN A 177 28.47 20.85 10.57
CA GLN A 177 27.78 20.83 11.85
C GLN A 177 27.47 19.38 12.22
N ASN A 178 27.22 19.12 13.50
CA ASN A 178 26.85 17.79 13.97
C ASN A 178 25.56 17.36 13.25
N PHE A 179 25.59 16.22 12.56
CA PHE A 179 24.38 15.56 12.08
C PHE A 179 23.47 15.31 13.29
N ASN A 180 22.19 15.71 13.19
CA ASN A 180 21.21 15.49 14.26
C ASN A 180 20.69 14.04 14.23
N ILE A 181 21.61 13.07 14.22
CA ILE A 181 21.31 11.64 14.12
C ILE A 181 21.99 10.95 15.31
N PRO A 182 21.27 10.13 16.09
CA PRO A 182 21.81 9.52 17.31
C PRO A 182 22.73 8.31 17.05
N PHE A 183 23.24 8.15 15.82
CA PHE A 183 24.04 7.01 15.41
C PHE A 183 25.25 7.45 14.58
N ASN A 184 26.42 6.94 14.94
CA ASN A 184 27.68 7.26 14.24
C ASN A 184 27.99 6.26 13.12
N ASN A 185 27.44 5.05 13.20
CA ASN A 185 27.65 3.98 12.22
C ASN A 185 26.30 3.36 11.85
N LEU A 186 25.93 3.39 10.57
CA LEU A 186 24.75 2.69 10.06
C LEU A 186 25.19 1.41 9.37
N GLN A 187 24.66 0.28 9.84
CA GLN A 187 24.81 -1.01 9.18
C GLN A 187 23.61 -1.26 8.29
N PHE A 188 23.85 -1.63 7.02
CA PHE A 188 22.76 -1.92 6.09
C PHE A 188 21.90 -3.11 6.54
N LYS A 189 22.47 -4.02 7.34
CA LYS A 189 21.73 -5.14 7.94
C LYS A 189 20.61 -4.67 8.87
N SER A 190 20.87 -3.65 9.69
CA SER A 190 19.86 -3.06 10.56
C SER A 190 18.81 -2.28 9.75
N PHE A 191 19.20 -1.68 8.61
CA PHE A 191 18.24 -1.02 7.73
C PHE A 191 17.24 -1.99 7.11
N ALA A 192 17.67 -3.22 6.79
CA ALA A 192 16.81 -4.24 6.20
C ALA A 192 15.57 -4.55 7.07
N SER A 193 15.74 -4.72 8.37
CA SER A 193 14.63 -5.02 9.27
C SER A 193 13.63 -3.85 9.39
N HIS A 194 14.14 -2.62 9.43
CA HIS A 194 13.29 -1.42 9.44
C HIS A 194 12.56 -1.25 8.11
N ALA A 195 13.20 -1.55 6.98
CA ALA A 195 12.58 -1.52 5.66
C ALA A 195 11.44 -2.55 5.56
N VAL A 196 11.66 -3.79 6.02
CA VAL A 196 10.62 -4.84 6.06
C VAL A 196 9.43 -4.38 6.90
N LEU A 197 9.67 -3.83 8.09
CA LEU A 197 8.60 -3.30 8.94
C LEU A 197 7.83 -2.18 8.25
N GLY A 198 8.54 -1.20 7.68
CA GLY A 198 7.94 -0.08 6.96
C GLY A 198 7.08 -0.54 5.79
N VAL A 199 7.60 -1.40 4.92
CA VAL A 199 6.86 -1.96 3.77
C VAL A 199 5.66 -2.78 4.23
N SER A 200 5.79 -3.54 5.33
CA SER A 200 4.68 -4.32 5.90
C SER A 200 3.56 -3.43 6.43
N ILE A 201 3.90 -2.34 7.12
CA ILE A 201 2.93 -1.34 7.60
C ILE A 201 2.24 -0.66 6.42
N MET A 202 3.00 -0.23 5.40
CA MET A 202 2.42 0.39 4.19
C MET A 202 1.50 -0.58 3.44
N THR A 203 1.89 -1.84 3.33
CA THR A 203 1.07 -2.92 2.74
C THR A 203 -0.23 -3.07 3.53
N PHE A 204 -0.14 -3.16 4.86
CA PHE A 204 -1.31 -3.27 5.74
C PHE A 204 -2.27 -2.08 5.55
N ILE A 205 -1.76 -0.85 5.63
CA ILE A 205 -2.60 0.36 5.49
C ILE A 205 -3.24 0.40 4.10
N GLY A 206 -2.45 0.12 3.06
CA GLY A 206 -2.91 0.08 1.67
C GLY A 206 -4.08 -0.88 1.49
N TYR A 207 -3.91 -2.15 1.89
CA TYR A 207 -4.98 -3.14 1.78
C TYR A 207 -6.16 -2.87 2.70
N PHE A 208 -5.95 -2.36 3.92
CA PHE A 208 -7.02 -2.01 4.84
C PHE A 208 -7.97 -0.97 4.22
N VAL A 209 -7.40 0.13 3.71
CA VAL A 209 -8.16 1.19 3.03
C VAL A 209 -8.83 0.65 1.78
N HIS A 210 -8.10 -0.12 0.98
CA HIS A 210 -8.58 -0.68 -0.28
C HIS A 210 -9.77 -1.63 -0.11
N ILE A 211 -9.71 -2.54 0.86
CA ILE A 211 -10.79 -3.49 1.17
C ILE A 211 -12.04 -2.74 1.63
N ILE A 212 -11.89 -1.79 2.55
CA ILE A 212 -13.00 -0.95 3.04
C ILE A 212 -13.64 -0.19 1.88
N PHE A 213 -12.82 0.53 1.11
CA PHE A 213 -13.30 1.36 0.01
C PHE A 213 -14.03 0.53 -1.04
N SER A 214 -13.44 -0.58 -1.48
CA SER A 214 -14.03 -1.48 -2.47
C SER A 214 -15.37 -2.02 -2.00
N ALA A 215 -15.46 -2.44 -0.74
CA ALA A 215 -16.68 -3.01 -0.19
C ALA A 215 -17.85 -2.04 -0.18
N PHE A 216 -17.63 -0.82 0.32
CA PHE A 216 -18.68 0.19 0.37
C PHE A 216 -19.01 0.73 -1.01
N LEU A 217 -18.03 0.90 -1.89
CA LEU A 217 -18.25 1.33 -3.26
C LEU A 217 -19.15 0.32 -4.01
N PHE A 218 -18.75 -0.95 -4.04
CA PHE A 218 -19.49 -1.97 -4.79
C PHE A 218 -20.85 -2.30 -4.15
N SER A 219 -20.93 -2.37 -2.82
CA SER A 219 -22.21 -2.54 -2.13
C SER A 219 -23.16 -1.37 -2.37
N GLY A 220 -22.64 -0.14 -2.39
CA GLY A 220 -23.39 1.08 -2.68
C GLY A 220 -23.90 1.12 -4.11
N VAL A 221 -23.02 0.88 -5.09
CA VAL A 221 -23.37 0.81 -6.52
C VAL A 221 -24.43 -0.27 -6.75
N PHE A 222 -24.25 -1.47 -6.22
CA PHE A 222 -25.25 -2.54 -6.36
C PHE A 222 -26.59 -2.14 -5.77
N SER A 223 -26.60 -1.60 -4.56
CA SER A 223 -27.85 -1.21 -3.88
C SER A 223 -28.59 -0.11 -4.64
N LEU A 224 -27.85 0.83 -5.23
CA LEU A 224 -28.40 1.89 -6.06
C LEU A 224 -29.04 1.33 -7.34
N VAL A 225 -28.29 0.49 -8.08
CA VAL A 225 -28.76 -0.16 -9.32
C VAL A 225 -29.99 -1.01 -9.03
N TYR A 226 -29.96 -1.81 -7.97
CA TYR A 226 -31.10 -2.64 -7.56
C TYR A 226 -32.32 -1.79 -7.19
N SER A 227 -32.14 -0.68 -6.46
CA SER A 227 -33.24 0.20 -6.10
C SER A 227 -33.87 0.91 -7.31
N MET A 228 -33.11 1.17 -8.37
CA MET A 228 -33.62 1.80 -9.59
C MET A 228 -34.34 0.80 -10.51
N ILE A 229 -33.85 -0.44 -10.58
CA ILE A 229 -34.34 -1.45 -11.53
C ILE A 229 -35.39 -2.38 -10.90
N GLY A 230 -35.30 -2.64 -9.60
CA GLY A 230 -35.95 -3.78 -8.92
C GLY A 230 -36.97 -3.40 -7.84
N ASN A 231 -37.54 -2.20 -7.87
CA ASN A 231 -38.37 -1.64 -6.79
C ASN A 231 -39.59 -2.50 -6.40
N ASP A 232 -39.99 -3.47 -7.24
CA ASP A 232 -41.20 -4.29 -7.04
C ASP A 232 -40.93 -5.75 -6.60
N ASN A 233 -39.66 -6.18 -6.40
CA ASN A 233 -39.35 -7.62 -6.29
C ASN A 233 -39.20 -8.21 -4.87
N ILE A 234 -38.97 -7.41 -3.83
CA ILE A 234 -38.92 -7.87 -2.42
C ILE A 234 -39.62 -6.85 -1.50
N PRO A 235 -40.84 -7.15 -1.01
CA PRO A 235 -41.60 -6.23 -0.17
C PRO A 235 -40.83 -5.79 1.09
N GLY A 236 -40.70 -4.49 1.32
CA GLY A 236 -40.17 -3.94 2.58
C GLY A 236 -38.63 -3.81 2.70
N LEU A 237 -37.86 -4.06 1.63
CA LEU A 237 -36.43 -3.76 1.59
C LEU A 237 -36.17 -2.30 1.20
N SER A 238 -35.81 -1.45 2.16
CA SER A 238 -35.32 -0.11 1.86
C SER A 238 -33.89 -0.14 1.31
N LEU A 239 -33.48 0.91 0.57
CA LEU A 239 -32.11 1.08 0.06
C LEU A 239 -31.04 0.90 1.15
N LYS A 240 -31.32 1.40 2.36
CA LYS A 240 -30.42 1.23 3.52
C LYS A 240 -30.24 -0.23 3.90
N ARG A 241 -31.33 -1.01 3.91
CA ARG A 241 -31.30 -2.44 4.23
C ARG A 241 -30.60 -3.24 3.11
N LEU A 242 -30.83 -2.89 1.85
CA LEU A 242 -30.10 -3.44 0.70
C LEU A 242 -28.60 -3.23 0.84
N CYS A 243 -28.17 -2.01 1.19
CA CYS A 243 -26.76 -1.70 1.39
C CYS A 243 -26.14 -2.51 2.53
N VAL A 244 -26.83 -2.63 3.66
CA VAL A 244 -26.37 -3.49 4.78
C VAL A 244 -26.24 -4.95 4.35
N THR A 245 -27.24 -5.48 3.63
CA THR A 245 -27.22 -6.84 3.08
C THR A 245 -26.06 -7.04 2.11
N ALA A 246 -25.83 -6.10 1.19
CA ALA A 246 -24.73 -6.17 0.23
C ALA A 246 -23.36 -6.15 0.92
N VAL A 247 -23.19 -5.29 1.94
CA VAL A 247 -21.96 -5.25 2.75
C VAL A 247 -21.71 -6.60 3.42
N TYR A 248 -22.71 -7.21 4.05
CA TYR A 248 -22.54 -8.55 4.65
C TYR A 248 -22.30 -9.63 3.60
N ALA A 249 -22.96 -9.56 2.44
CA ALA A 249 -22.72 -10.49 1.33
C ALA A 249 -21.30 -10.38 0.75
N GLY A 250 -20.62 -9.24 0.94
CA GLY A 250 -19.22 -9.06 0.59
C GLY A 250 -18.23 -9.79 1.49
N ILE A 251 -18.65 -10.34 2.64
CA ILE A 251 -17.74 -11.00 3.59
C ILE A 251 -17.04 -12.22 2.96
N PRO A 252 -17.73 -13.21 2.37
CA PRO A 252 -17.06 -14.38 1.79
C PRO A 252 -16.14 -13.98 0.64
N GLY A 253 -16.58 -13.04 -0.21
CA GLY A 253 -15.78 -12.51 -1.31
C GLY A 253 -14.50 -11.84 -0.82
N THR A 254 -14.55 -11.09 0.29
CA THR A 254 -13.36 -10.48 0.88
C THR A 254 -12.37 -11.50 1.40
N VAL A 255 -12.86 -12.53 2.10
CA VAL A 255 -12.01 -13.61 2.63
C VAL A 255 -11.31 -14.32 1.47
N ILE A 256 -12.06 -14.74 0.45
CA ILE A 256 -11.52 -15.44 -0.72
C ILE A 256 -10.54 -14.53 -1.49
N ALA A 257 -10.94 -13.30 -1.79
CA ALA A 257 -10.12 -12.36 -2.56
C ALA A 257 -8.82 -12.00 -1.85
N SER A 258 -8.77 -12.02 -0.51
CA SER A 258 -7.56 -11.71 0.26
C SER A 258 -6.46 -12.76 0.10
N PHE A 259 -6.78 -14.00 -0.26
CA PHE A 259 -5.78 -15.03 -0.53
C PHE A 259 -4.94 -14.75 -1.77
N PHE A 260 -5.48 -14.03 -2.76
CA PHE A 260 -4.78 -13.70 -4.00
C PHE A 260 -3.55 -12.82 -3.76
N PRO A 261 -3.67 -11.62 -3.14
CA PRO A 261 -2.52 -10.81 -2.79
C PRO A 261 -1.68 -11.40 -1.64
N ALA A 262 -2.27 -12.23 -0.76
CA ALA A 262 -1.49 -12.89 0.29
C ALA A 262 -0.49 -13.93 -0.28
N PHE A 263 -0.87 -14.62 -1.36
CA PHE A 263 -0.04 -15.66 -1.99
C PHE A 263 0.55 -15.25 -3.34
N ASN A 264 0.44 -13.97 -3.73
CA ASN A 264 0.92 -13.45 -5.01
C ASN A 264 0.44 -14.26 -6.23
N LEU A 265 -0.85 -14.63 -6.26
CA LEU A 265 -1.43 -15.41 -7.36
C LEU A 265 -1.55 -14.56 -8.64
N PRO A 266 -1.11 -15.05 -9.82
CA PRO A 266 -0.92 -14.22 -11.01
C PRO A 266 -2.16 -13.99 -11.87
N PHE A 267 -3.25 -14.72 -11.66
CA PHE A 267 -4.37 -14.77 -12.62
C PHE A 267 -5.46 -13.73 -12.37
N PHE A 268 -5.73 -13.38 -11.11
CA PHE A 268 -6.83 -12.50 -10.76
C PHE A 268 -6.42 -11.47 -9.73
N THR A 269 -6.86 -10.23 -9.94
CA THR A 269 -6.71 -9.16 -8.97
C THR A 269 -7.71 -9.35 -7.83
N TYR A 270 -7.41 -8.76 -6.66
CA TYR A 270 -8.35 -8.70 -5.53
C TYR A 270 -9.74 -8.23 -5.98
N GLN A 271 -9.81 -7.14 -6.75
CA GLN A 271 -11.06 -6.56 -7.27
C GLN A 271 -11.89 -7.58 -8.06
N SER A 272 -11.25 -8.27 -9.00
CA SER A 272 -11.93 -9.20 -9.90
C SER A 272 -12.56 -10.35 -9.12
N VAL A 273 -11.81 -10.93 -8.17
CA VAL A 273 -12.29 -12.03 -7.33
C VAL A 273 -13.38 -11.55 -6.38
N TYR A 274 -13.15 -10.42 -5.71
CA TYR A 274 -14.11 -9.84 -4.79
C TYR A 274 -15.46 -9.59 -5.47
N LEU A 275 -15.44 -8.95 -6.64
CA LEU A 275 -16.66 -8.61 -7.38
C LEU A 275 -17.40 -9.86 -7.85
N ALA A 276 -16.69 -10.85 -8.40
CA ALA A 276 -17.29 -12.10 -8.83
C ALA A 276 -17.97 -12.84 -7.66
N CYS A 277 -17.27 -12.98 -6.54
CA CYS A 277 -17.82 -13.61 -5.34
C CYS A 277 -18.99 -12.82 -4.76
N LEU A 278 -18.89 -11.49 -4.69
CA LEU A 278 -19.96 -10.61 -4.20
C LEU A 278 -21.21 -10.80 -5.04
N LEU A 279 -21.12 -10.75 -6.36
CA LEU A 279 -22.28 -10.86 -7.25
C LEU A 279 -22.97 -12.22 -7.11
N ILE A 280 -22.21 -13.32 -7.17
CA ILE A 280 -22.74 -14.68 -7.04
C ILE A 280 -23.44 -14.86 -5.69
N TYR A 281 -22.76 -14.45 -4.62
CA TYR A 281 -23.26 -14.65 -3.27
C TYR A 281 -24.46 -13.73 -2.97
N LEU A 282 -24.42 -12.47 -3.41
CA LEU A 282 -25.51 -11.52 -3.19
C LEU A 282 -26.79 -11.92 -3.94
N ILE A 283 -26.70 -12.42 -5.18
CA ILE A 283 -27.86 -12.99 -5.89
C ILE A 283 -28.47 -14.14 -5.09
N THR A 284 -27.63 -15.02 -4.54
CA THR A 284 -28.07 -16.16 -3.72
C THR A 284 -28.76 -15.68 -2.44
N VAL A 285 -28.20 -14.68 -1.76
CA VAL A 285 -28.79 -14.07 -0.55
C VAL A 285 -30.14 -13.42 -0.85
N LEU A 286 -30.26 -12.65 -1.93
CA LEU A 286 -31.51 -11.98 -2.30
C LEU A 286 -32.61 -12.99 -2.65
N ASN A 287 -32.26 -14.08 -3.35
CA ASN A 287 -33.21 -15.16 -3.63
C ASN A 287 -33.68 -15.87 -2.35
N SER A 288 -32.78 -16.09 -1.39
CA SER A 288 -33.13 -16.64 -0.06
C SER A 288 -34.07 -15.71 0.69
N LEU A 289 -33.75 -14.42 0.74
CA LEU A 289 -34.58 -13.40 1.40
C LEU A 289 -35.95 -13.28 0.74
N LYS A 290 -36.04 -13.35 -0.59
CA LYS A 290 -37.32 -13.34 -1.30
C LYS A 290 -38.19 -14.54 -0.87
N LYS A 291 -37.63 -15.74 -0.83
CA LYS A 291 -38.35 -16.95 -0.38
C LYS A 291 -38.80 -16.88 1.08
N GLU A 292 -37.98 -16.33 1.97
CA GLU A 292 -38.27 -16.25 3.41
C GLU A 292 -39.21 -15.08 3.76
N MET A 293 -39.28 -14.04 2.93
CA MET A 293 -40.11 -12.85 3.17
C MET A 293 -41.40 -12.82 2.35
N SER A 294 -41.53 -13.65 1.32
CA SER A 294 -42.81 -13.85 0.63
C SER A 294 -43.79 -14.59 1.55
N PRO A 295 -45.06 -14.16 1.63
CA PRO A 295 -46.08 -14.92 2.34
C PRO A 295 -46.21 -16.32 1.72
N PRO A 296 -46.58 -17.35 2.49
CA PRO A 296 -46.94 -18.65 1.90
C PRO A 296 -48.05 -18.40 0.88
N GLU A 297 -47.94 -19.03 -0.30
CA GLU A 297 -49.07 -19.07 -1.23
C GLU A 297 -50.25 -19.67 -0.46
N ASP A 298 -51.36 -18.94 -0.37
CA ASP A 298 -52.60 -19.49 0.12
C ASP A 298 -52.91 -20.71 -0.73
N ASP A 299 -53.01 -21.89 -0.12
CA ASP A 299 -53.63 -23.07 -0.70
C ASP A 299 -55.11 -22.70 -0.98
N GLU A 300 -55.35 -21.97 -2.08
CA GLU A 300 -56.67 -21.75 -2.63
C GLU A 300 -57.18 -23.09 -3.17
N GLY A 301 -57.86 -23.83 -2.28
CA GLY A 301 -59.12 -24.49 -2.59
C GLY A 301 -59.09 -25.58 -3.67
N LEU A 302 -58.76 -26.81 -3.26
CA LEU A 302 -59.50 -27.98 -3.74
C LEU A 302 -60.60 -28.31 -2.71
N LEU A 303 -61.73 -27.61 -2.83
CA LEU A 303 -63.04 -28.08 -2.38
C LEU A 303 -63.84 -28.53 -3.59
#